data_AF-A0A643C7D0-F1
#
_entry.id   AF-A0A643C7D0-F1
#
_cell.length_a   1.000
_cell.length_b   1.000
_cell.length_c   1.000
_cell.angle_alpha   90.00
_cell.angle_beta   90.00
_cell.angle_gamma   90.00
#
_symmetry.space_group_name_H-M   'P 1'
#
loop_
_entity.id
_entity.type
_entity.pdbx_description
1 polymer ?
#
loop_
_entity_poly.entity_id
_entity_poly.type
_entity_poly.pdbx_seq_one_letter_code
_entity_poly.pdbx_strand_id
1 'polypeptide(L)'
;MNTTLKDNISLFDLLPKKEKLRHYFRYLGSLTTPGCDEKVVWTVFQEPIQLHKDQILAFSQKLYYDNEKTLQMTDNVRPLQPRGQRQVFRSQAPGRLLPLPLPTLLTLALTCLTAGFLR
;
A
#
# COMPACT_ATOMS: atom_id res chain seq x y z
N MET A 1 -0.52 -8.77 -30.45
CA MET A 1 -1.30 -9.46 -29.40
C MET A 1 -2.53 -8.63 -29.07
N ASN A 2 -3.74 -9.19 -29.25
CA ASN A 2 -4.99 -8.54 -28.86
C ASN A 2 -5.16 -8.68 -27.35
N THR A 3 -5.22 -7.57 -26.61
CA THR A 3 -5.35 -7.58 -25.14
C THR A 3 -6.82 -7.41 -24.80
N THR A 4 -7.59 -8.49 -24.94
CA THR A 4 -9.01 -8.48 -24.60
C THR A 4 -9.15 -8.50 -23.08
N LEU A 5 -9.76 -7.43 -22.55
CA LEU A 5 -10.17 -7.39 -21.15
C LEU A 5 -11.19 -8.52 -20.93
N LYS A 6 -11.02 -9.35 -19.90
CA LYS A 6 -12.11 -10.27 -19.52
C LYS A 6 -13.30 -9.43 -19.10
N ASP A 7 -14.50 -9.82 -19.52
CA ASP A 7 -15.75 -9.05 -19.30
C ASP A 7 -16.06 -8.81 -17.81
N ASN A 8 -15.43 -9.56 -16.91
CA ASN A 8 -15.50 -9.36 -15.46
C ASN A 8 -14.09 -9.20 -14.86
N ILE A 9 -13.68 -7.96 -14.59
CA ILE A 9 -12.50 -7.64 -13.78
C ILE A 9 -12.95 -7.13 -12.42
N SER A 10 -12.40 -7.71 -11.36
CA SER A 10 -12.52 -7.16 -10.01
C SER A 10 -11.44 -6.11 -9.78
N LEU A 11 -11.74 -5.04 -9.05
CA LEU A 11 -10.72 -4.07 -8.64
C LEU A 11 -9.61 -4.71 -7.79
N PHE A 12 -9.91 -5.82 -7.11
CA PHE A 12 -8.90 -6.59 -6.37
C PHE A 12 -7.85 -7.24 -7.27
N ASP A 13 -8.17 -7.49 -8.54
CA ASP A 13 -7.23 -8.04 -9.52
C ASP A 13 -6.19 -7.00 -9.96
N LEU A 14 -6.46 -5.71 -9.70
CA LEU A 14 -5.58 -4.58 -9.98
C LEU A 14 -4.71 -4.18 -8.78
N LEU A 15 -4.73 -4.97 -7.70
CA LEU A 15 -3.92 -4.73 -6.51
C LEU A 15 -2.83 -5.81 -6.38
N PRO A 16 -1.78 -5.57 -5.58
CA PRO A 16 -0.88 -6.64 -5.17
C PRO A 16 -1.67 -7.78 -4.49
N LYS A 17 -1.05 -8.96 -4.41
CA LYS A 17 -1.68 -10.12 -3.76
C LYS A 17 -2.17 -9.76 -2.36
N LYS A 18 -3.35 -10.27 -1.98
CA LYS A 18 -4.07 -9.90 -0.76
C LYS A 18 -3.20 -9.99 0.50
N GLU A 19 -2.37 -11.01 0.61
CA GLU A 19 -1.44 -11.23 1.72
C GLU A 19 -0.33 -10.18 1.82
N LYS A 20 -0.04 -9.47 0.73
CA LYS A 20 0.97 -8.41 0.64
C LYS A 20 0.43 -7.02 0.94
N LEU A 21 -0.89 -6.83 0.86
CA LEU A 21 -1.55 -5.54 1.12
C LEU A 21 -1.33 -5.01 2.55
N ARG A 22 -0.90 -5.87 3.47
CA ARG A 22 -0.52 -5.49 4.83
C ARG A 22 0.80 -4.70 4.91
N HIS A 23 1.58 -4.63 3.83
CA HIS A 23 2.86 -3.93 3.78
C HIS A 23 2.74 -2.66 2.92
N TYR A 24 2.69 -1.49 3.56
CA TYR A 24 2.52 -0.20 2.92
C TYR A 24 3.17 0.93 3.72
N PHE A 25 3.32 2.08 3.07
CA PHE A 25 3.69 3.35 3.67
C PHE A 25 2.49 4.29 3.70
N ARG A 26 2.41 5.14 4.74
CA ARG A 26 1.31 6.08 4.98
C ARG A 26 1.86 7.46 5.31
N TYR A 27 1.39 8.49 4.62
CA TYR A 27 1.77 9.89 4.90
C TYR A 27 0.72 10.89 4.42
N LEU A 28 0.73 12.09 4.99
CA LEU A 28 -0.09 13.22 4.52
C LEU A 28 0.62 13.93 3.36
N GLY A 29 -0.13 14.21 2.30
CA GLY A 29 0.40 14.89 1.12
C GLY A 29 -0.67 15.60 0.32
N SER A 30 -0.32 15.89 -0.93
CA SER A 30 -1.18 16.65 -1.84
C SER A 30 -1.61 15.83 -3.04
N LEU A 31 -2.51 16.40 -3.84
CA LEU A 31 -2.67 16.02 -5.24
C LEU A 31 -1.34 16.20 -6.00
N THR A 32 -1.10 15.32 -6.97
CA THR A 32 0.08 15.37 -7.86
C THR A 32 -0.20 16.11 -9.18
N THR A 33 -1.42 16.61 -9.34
CA THR A 33 -1.89 17.42 -10.48
C THR A 33 -2.18 18.86 -10.03
N PRO A 34 -2.37 19.82 -10.97
CA PRO A 34 -2.67 21.21 -10.66
C PRO A 34 -3.82 21.39 -9.64
N GLY A 35 -3.75 22.47 -8.86
CA GLY A 35 -4.54 22.65 -7.64
C GLY A 35 -3.76 22.21 -6.40
N CYS A 36 -2.99 21.12 -6.49
CA CYS A 36 -2.00 20.69 -5.48
C CYS A 36 -2.52 20.69 -4.03
N ASP A 37 -3.81 20.49 -3.83
CA ASP A 37 -4.46 20.55 -2.52
C ASP A 37 -3.86 19.54 -1.53
N GLU A 38 -3.45 20.01 -0.35
CA GLU A 38 -2.87 19.20 0.74
C GLU A 38 -3.96 18.45 1.54
N LYS A 39 -4.76 17.65 0.82
CA LYS A 39 -5.94 16.95 1.37
C LYS A 39 -5.88 15.44 1.15
N VAL A 40 -4.69 14.90 0.84
CA VAL A 40 -4.52 13.48 0.47
C VAL A 40 -3.81 12.71 1.59
N VAL A 41 -4.42 11.59 1.98
CA VAL A 41 -3.78 10.58 2.83
C VAL A 41 -3.22 9.47 1.93
N TRP A 42 -1.92 9.51 1.64
CA TRP A 42 -1.27 8.58 0.73
C TRP A 42 -1.09 7.20 1.36
N THR A 43 -1.48 6.15 0.64
CA THR A 43 -1.12 4.75 0.95
C THR A 43 -0.33 4.19 -0.22
N VAL A 44 0.94 3.86 0.01
CA VAL A 44 1.82 3.31 -1.04
C VAL A 44 2.19 1.89 -0.65
N PHE A 45 1.68 0.90 -1.40
CA PHE A 45 2.01 -0.51 -1.15
C PHE A 45 3.49 -0.79 -1.42
N GLN A 46 4.10 -1.63 -0.58
CA GLN A 46 5.50 -2.01 -0.72
C GLN A 46 5.70 -3.02 -1.87
N GLU A 47 4.71 -3.88 -2.11
CA GLU A 47 4.77 -4.90 -3.17
C GLU A 47 4.34 -4.28 -4.52
N PRO A 48 5.16 -4.36 -5.58
CA PRO A 48 4.79 -3.89 -6.90
C PRO A 48 3.84 -4.86 -7.62
N ILE A 49 3.13 -4.36 -8.63
CA ILE A 49 2.36 -5.18 -9.56
C ILE A 49 3.23 -5.44 -10.78
N GLN A 50 3.41 -6.71 -11.12
CA GLN A 50 4.18 -7.11 -12.30
C GLN A 50 3.30 -7.19 -13.53
N LEU A 51 3.74 -6.57 -14.61
CA LEU A 51 3.09 -6.58 -15.91
C LEU A 51 4.06 -7.08 -16.98
N HIS A 52 3.52 -7.66 -18.05
CA HIS A 52 4.34 -8.00 -19.21
C HIS A 52 4.87 -6.72 -19.87
N LYS A 53 6.09 -6.76 -20.41
CA LYS A 53 6.73 -5.61 -21.04
C LYS A 53 5.84 -4.95 -22.10
N ASP A 54 5.19 -5.75 -22.93
CA ASP A 54 4.30 -5.25 -23.99
C ASP A 54 3.07 -4.51 -23.44
N GLN A 55 2.58 -4.90 -22.25
CA GLN A 55 1.49 -4.19 -21.59
C GLN A 55 1.95 -2.81 -21.10
N ILE A 56 3.17 -2.72 -20.58
CA ILE A 56 3.77 -1.44 -20.13
C ILE A 56 3.98 -0.52 -21.34
N LEU A 57 4.57 -1.04 -22.42
CA LEU A 57 4.82 -0.26 -23.65
C LEU A 57 3.52 0.21 -24.32
N ALA A 58 2.43 -0.54 -24.17
CA ALA A 58 1.14 -0.15 -24.75
C ALA A 58 0.63 1.22 -24.23
N PHE A 59 0.97 1.62 -23.00
CA PHE A 59 0.56 2.92 -22.46
C PHE A 59 1.15 4.08 -23.26
N SER A 60 2.47 4.08 -23.48
CA SER A 60 3.13 5.16 -24.22
C SER A 60 2.86 5.10 -25.73
N GLN A 61 2.60 3.90 -26.28
CA GLN A 61 2.38 3.72 -27.71
C GLN A 61 0.95 4.01 -28.19
N LYS A 62 -0.04 3.86 -27.30
CA LYS A 62 -1.46 3.91 -27.68
C LYS A 62 -2.23 5.10 -27.11
N LEU A 63 -1.68 5.80 -26.12
CA LEU A 63 -2.32 6.95 -25.49
C LEU A 63 -1.69 8.25 -26.00
N TYR A 64 -2.52 9.28 -26.14
CA TYR A 64 -2.15 10.59 -26.66
C TYR A 64 -2.74 11.69 -25.77
N TYR A 65 -2.05 12.81 -25.62
CA TYR A 65 -2.57 13.97 -24.90
C TYR A 65 -3.62 14.74 -25.71
N ASP A 66 -3.55 14.65 -27.04
CA ASP A 66 -4.39 15.35 -28.00
C ASP A 66 -5.31 14.39 -28.76
N ASN A 67 -6.41 14.93 -29.30
CA ASN A 67 -7.39 14.15 -30.05
C ASN A 67 -6.88 13.74 -31.43
N GLU A 68 -5.98 14.56 -31.99
CA GLU A 68 -5.34 14.38 -33.30
C GLU A 68 -4.27 13.28 -33.29
N LYS A 69 -3.92 12.75 -32.10
CA LYS A 69 -2.94 11.69 -31.88
C LYS A 69 -1.54 12.02 -32.37
N THR A 70 -1.13 13.26 -32.15
CA THR A 70 0.18 13.79 -32.56
C THR A 70 1.20 13.78 -31.41
N LEU A 71 0.73 13.82 -30.16
CA LEU A 71 1.56 13.87 -28.96
C LEU A 71 1.29 12.65 -28.08
N GLN A 72 2.19 11.68 -28.13
CA GLN A 72 2.14 10.50 -27.27
C GLN A 72 2.14 10.87 -25.79
N MET A 73 1.33 10.17 -24.99
CA MET A 73 1.23 10.41 -23.56
C MET A 73 2.41 9.76 -22.83
N THR A 74 3.55 10.44 -22.81
CA THR A 74 4.71 10.08 -22.00
C THR A 74 4.97 11.12 -20.91
N ASP A 75 5.83 10.77 -19.95
CA ASP A 75 6.36 11.68 -18.93
C ASP A 75 5.28 12.44 -18.14
N ASN A 76 4.11 11.81 -17.95
CA ASN A 76 2.96 12.31 -17.21
C ASN A 76 3.17 12.22 -15.68
N VAL A 77 4.37 12.55 -15.20
CA VAL A 77 4.81 12.38 -13.81
C VAL A 77 5.28 13.70 -13.23
N ARG A 78 4.84 14.00 -12.01
CA ARG A 78 5.36 15.14 -11.23
C ARG A 78 6.72 14.79 -10.62
N PRO A 79 7.73 15.69 -10.66
CA PRO A 79 9.02 15.48 -10.00
C PRO A 79 8.89 15.23 -8.48
N LEU A 80 9.88 14.56 -7.90
CA LEU A 80 9.95 14.36 -6.45
C LEU A 80 9.86 15.69 -5.71
N GLN A 81 9.05 15.73 -4.66
CA GLN A 81 8.85 16.92 -3.84
C GLN A 81 9.66 16.80 -2.54
N PRO A 82 10.19 17.91 -1.98
CA PRO A 82 10.93 17.88 -0.73
C PRO A 82 10.11 17.27 0.41
N ARG A 83 10.67 16.33 1.17
CA ARG A 83 9.94 15.69 2.29
C ARG A 83 9.51 16.71 3.36
N GLY A 84 10.33 17.72 3.62
CA GLY A 84 10.13 18.65 4.73
C GLY A 84 10.11 17.90 6.06
N GLN A 85 9.22 18.32 6.96
CA GLN A 85 9.07 17.74 8.31
C GLN A 85 8.03 16.62 8.38
N ARG A 86 7.53 16.15 7.24
CA ARG A 86 6.48 15.12 7.20
C ARG A 86 7.00 13.78 7.69
N GLN A 87 6.25 13.16 8.60
CA GLN A 87 6.48 11.79 9.02
C GLN A 87 5.88 10.81 7.99
N VAL A 88 6.63 9.76 7.69
CA VAL A 88 6.18 8.65 6.85
C VAL A 88 6.12 7.41 7.73
N PHE A 89 4.92 6.85 7.87
CA PHE A 89 4.70 5.64 8.64
C PHE A 89 4.84 4.43 7.73
N ARG A 90 5.39 3.34 8.26
CA ARG A 90 5.39 2.03 7.61
C ARG A 90 4.46 1.11 8.38
N SER A 91 3.63 0.35 7.69
CA SER A 91 2.77 -0.64 8.34
C SER A 91 3.64 -1.74 8.97
N GLN A 92 3.36 -2.06 10.23
CA GLN A 92 3.95 -3.20 10.92
C GLN A 92 3.03 -4.41 10.73
N ALA A 93 3.56 -5.52 10.21
CA ALA A 93 2.90 -6.83 10.27
C ALA A 93 3.99 -7.87 10.53
N PRO A 94 4.01 -8.48 11.73
CA PRO A 94 2.94 -9.37 12.17
C PRO A 94 2.42 -9.03 13.57
N GLY A 95 1.36 -9.71 14.02
CA GLY A 95 0.90 -9.66 15.41
C GLY A 95 2.06 -9.92 16.35
N ARG A 96 2.66 -8.84 16.88
CA ARG A 96 3.59 -8.93 17.98
C ARG A 96 2.70 -9.20 19.17
N LEU A 97 2.53 -10.47 19.52
CA LEU A 97 2.26 -10.81 20.91
C LEU A 97 3.30 -10.01 21.68
N LEU A 98 2.83 -9.09 22.54
CA LEU A 98 3.70 -8.50 23.54
C LEU A 98 4.49 -9.67 24.12
N PRO A 99 5.83 -9.61 24.20
CA PRO A 99 6.54 -10.59 25.00
C PRO A 99 6.11 -10.29 26.44
N LEU A 100 4.96 -10.79 26.87
CA LEU A 100 4.77 -11.04 28.29
C LEU A 100 5.86 -12.08 28.58
N PRO A 101 6.88 -11.73 29.38
CA PRO A 101 7.88 -12.72 29.74
C PRO A 101 7.13 -13.87 30.42
N LEU A 102 7.34 -15.11 29.99
CA LEU A 102 6.76 -16.33 30.57
C LEU A 102 6.62 -16.31 32.11
N PRO A 103 7.57 -15.76 32.90
CA PRO A 103 7.39 -15.60 34.34
C PRO A 103 6.13 -14.81 34.75
N THR A 104 5.72 -13.77 34.02
CA THR A 104 4.50 -13.00 34.35
C THR A 104 3.20 -13.79 34.16
N LEU A 105 3.18 -14.73 33.23
CA LEU A 105 2.03 -15.63 33.03
C LEU A 105 1.96 -16.68 34.14
N LEU A 106 3.12 -17.21 34.55
CA LEU A 106 3.26 -18.16 35.65
C LEU A 106 2.88 -17.54 37.00
N THR A 107 3.28 -16.29 37.27
CA THR A 107 2.88 -15.60 38.51
C THR A 107 1.37 -15.40 38.59
N LEU A 108 0.71 -15.04 37.48
CA LEU A 108 -0.73 -14.84 37.46
C LEU A 108 -1.49 -16.16 37.71
N ALA A 109 -1.04 -17.26 37.09
CA ALA A 109 -1.59 -18.58 37.31
C ALA A 109 -1.37 -19.10 38.75
N LEU A 110 -0.18 -18.85 39.32
CA LEU A 110 0.15 -19.28 40.68
C LEU A 110 -0.66 -18.50 41.73
N THR A 111 -0.88 -17.19 41.54
CA THR A 111 -1.73 -16.39 42.43
C THR A 111 -3.20 -16.83 42.40
N CYS A 112 -3.71 -17.24 41.24
CA CYS A 112 -5.06 -17.79 41.12
C CYS A 112 -5.20 -19.16 41.80
N LEU A 113 -4.17 -20.02 41.70
CA LEU A 113 -4.16 -21.31 42.39
C LEU A 113 -4.09 -21.15 43.90
N THR A 114 -3.24 -20.26 44.43
CA THR A 114 -3.14 -20.04 45.88
C THR A 114 -4.39 -19.38 46.48
N ALA A 115 -5.10 -18.55 45.72
CA ALA A 115 -6.36 -17.96 46.16
C ALA A 115 -7.53 -18.97 46.19
N GLY A 116 -7.49 -20.00 45.36
CA GLY A 116 -8.48 -21.10 45.36
C GLY A 116 -8.30 -22.11 46.49
N PHE A 117 -7.12 -22.19 47.10
CA PHE A 117 -6.83 -23.07 48.25
C PHE A 117 -7.02 -22.38 49.61
N LEU A 118 -7.32 -21.08 49.65
CA LEU A 118 -7.60 -20.32 50.88
C LEU A 118 -9.11 -20.10 51.13
N ARG A 119 -9.98 -20.89 50.50
CA ARG A 119 -11.42 -20.89 50.75
C ARG A 119 -11.92 -22.27 51.11
#